data_AF-A0A532C6Y6-F1
#
_entry.id   AF-A0A532C6Y6-F1
#
_cell.length_a   1.000
_cell.length_b   1.000
_cell.length_c   1.000
_cell.angle_alpha   90.00
_cell.angle_beta   90.00
_cell.angle_gamma   90.00
#
_symmetry.space_group_name_H-M   'P 1'
#
loop_
_entity.id
_entity.type
_entity.pdbx_description
1 polymer ?
#
loop_
_entity_poly.entity_id
_entity_poly.type
_entity_poly.pdbx_seq_one_letter_code
_entity_poly.pdbx_strand_id
1 'polypeptide(L)'
;TEFLDDPEIRTPIMAYLLHRTESLITGAPFIYFMEEFWKPLQDPMFSEFALNKQKTIRKQSGLGVFVTQSPSDVLGHPIGKTMVEQSVTQIFLPNPRADHDDYVQGFKVTESEYRIIKNLGEASRMFLVKQGHGSAIVTFDLGGMPDMLNILSGTTENVSLLDKIREEVGDEPEAWMPLLHARIAARRSLIP
;
A
#
# COMPACT_ATOMS: atom_id res chain seq x y z
N THR A 1 3.81 -11.35 4.70
CA THR A 1 2.83 -11.93 3.75
C THR A 1 3.03 -13.42 3.51
N GLU A 2 4.02 -14.07 4.14
CA GLU A 2 4.37 -15.50 3.93
C GLU A 2 3.20 -16.48 4.09
N PHE A 3 2.27 -16.22 5.02
CA PHE A 3 1.09 -17.08 5.20
C PHE A 3 0.11 -17.07 4.00
N LEU A 4 0.19 -16.07 3.12
CA LEU A 4 -0.64 -16.00 1.90
C LEU A 4 -0.19 -17.01 0.83
N ASP A 5 1.04 -17.51 0.93
CA ASP A 5 1.62 -18.44 -0.03
C ASP A 5 1.27 -19.91 0.29
N ASP A 6 0.73 -20.19 1.49
CA ASP A 6 0.28 -21.51 1.92
C ASP A 6 -1.27 -21.58 1.94
N PRO A 7 -1.89 -22.34 1.02
CA PRO A 7 -3.35 -22.45 0.92
C PRO A 7 -4.04 -23.00 2.17
N GLU A 8 -3.40 -23.88 2.94
CA GLU A 8 -4.03 -24.52 4.11
C GLU A 8 -4.21 -23.54 5.26
N ILE A 9 -3.24 -22.65 5.47
CA ILE A 9 -3.28 -21.63 6.53
C ILE A 9 -3.88 -20.31 6.07
N ARG A 10 -3.82 -20.00 4.76
CA ARG A 10 -4.34 -18.75 4.19
C ARG A 10 -5.80 -18.54 4.52
N THR A 11 -6.67 -19.49 4.18
CA THR A 11 -8.12 -19.34 4.35
C THR A 11 -8.52 -19.10 5.81
N PRO A 12 -8.09 -19.90 6.81
CA PRO A 12 -8.50 -19.67 8.20
C PRO A 12 -7.94 -18.36 8.77
N ILE A 13 -6.70 -17.98 8.45
CA ILE A 13 -6.12 -16.71 8.89
C ILE A 13 -6.89 -15.54 8.27
N MET A 14 -7.15 -15.58 6.96
CA MET A 14 -7.91 -14.56 6.25
C MET A 14 -9.33 -14.47 6.81
N ALA A 15 -10.04 -15.58 7.02
CA ALA A 15 -11.37 -15.59 7.61
C ALA A 15 -11.40 -14.87 8.96
N TYR A 16 -10.41 -15.12 9.83
CA TYR A 16 -10.30 -14.44 11.12
C TYR A 16 -10.01 -12.94 10.96
N LEU A 17 -9.05 -12.57 10.12
CA LEU A 17 -8.70 -11.16 9.88
C LEU A 17 -9.88 -10.38 9.29
N LEU A 18 -10.63 -10.99 8.37
CA LEU A 18 -11.84 -10.42 7.80
C LEU A 18 -12.91 -10.24 8.87
N HIS A 19 -13.18 -11.26 9.69
CA HIS A 19 -14.12 -11.16 10.82
C HIS A 19 -13.74 -10.04 11.80
N ARG A 20 -12.45 -9.91 12.14
CA ARG A 20 -11.95 -8.82 12.99
C ARG A 20 -12.10 -7.46 12.32
N THR A 21 -11.83 -7.37 11.02
CA THR A 21 -12.02 -6.14 10.24
C THR A 21 -13.48 -5.72 10.25
N GLU A 22 -14.42 -6.65 10.05
CA GLU A 22 -15.85 -6.33 10.06
C GLU A 22 -16.35 -5.84 11.41
N SER A 23 -15.88 -6.43 12.51
CA SER A 23 -16.29 -5.98 13.85
C SER A 23 -15.76 -4.58 14.21
N LEU A 24 -14.74 -4.08 13.51
CA LEU A 24 -14.25 -2.70 13.66
C LEU A 24 -15.05 -1.67 12.85
N ILE A 25 -15.81 -2.10 11.83
CA ILE A 25 -16.65 -1.22 11.01
C ILE A 25 -17.94 -0.93 11.76
N THR A 26 -17.85 0.02 12.69
CA THR A 26 -18.96 0.43 13.59
C THR A 26 -19.77 1.62 13.05
N GLY A 27 -19.39 2.16 11.89
CA GLY A 27 -19.92 3.41 11.32
C GLY A 27 -19.07 4.64 11.62
N ALA A 28 -18.07 4.52 12.50
CA ALA A 28 -17.00 5.51 12.62
C ALA A 28 -16.07 5.47 11.39
N PRO A 29 -15.34 6.56 11.08
CA PRO A 29 -14.35 6.57 10.02
C PRO A 29 -13.36 5.41 10.16
N PHE A 30 -13.27 4.59 9.12
CA PHE A 30 -12.43 3.40 9.11
C PHE A 30 -11.69 3.28 7.78
N ILE A 31 -10.39 2.97 7.83
CA ILE A 31 -9.60 2.69 6.64
C ILE A 31 -8.97 1.33 6.80
N TYR A 32 -9.09 0.47 5.78
CA TYR A 32 -8.33 -0.76 5.70
C TYR A 32 -7.42 -0.76 4.48
N PHE A 33 -6.25 -1.37 4.65
CA PHE A 33 -5.24 -1.52 3.61
C PHE A 33 -5.12 -3.00 3.27
N MET A 34 -5.19 -3.32 1.99
CA MET A 34 -4.95 -4.64 1.43
C MET A 34 -3.67 -4.57 0.60
N GLU A 35 -2.55 -4.79 1.28
CA GLU A 35 -1.24 -4.95 0.64
C GLU A 35 -1.18 -6.26 -0.16
N GLU A 36 -0.40 -6.26 -1.24
CA GLU A 36 -0.27 -7.41 -2.16
C GLU A 36 -1.62 -7.99 -2.61
N PHE A 37 -2.60 -7.14 -2.93
CA PHE A 37 -4.00 -7.50 -3.16
C PHE A 37 -4.21 -8.66 -4.15
N TRP A 38 -3.31 -8.84 -5.13
CA TRP A 38 -3.38 -9.95 -6.08
C TRP A 38 -3.26 -11.35 -5.43
N LYS A 39 -2.52 -11.49 -4.31
CA LYS A 39 -2.37 -12.79 -3.64
C LYS A 39 -3.64 -13.23 -2.93
N PRO A 40 -4.24 -12.42 -2.01
CA PRO A 40 -5.45 -12.83 -1.32
C PRO A 40 -6.65 -13.04 -2.25
N LEU A 41 -6.67 -12.40 -3.44
CA LEU A 41 -7.72 -12.64 -4.45
C LEU A 41 -7.84 -14.11 -4.88
N GLN A 42 -6.77 -14.92 -4.74
CA GLN A 42 -6.82 -16.35 -5.03
C GLN A 42 -7.67 -17.15 -4.04
N ASP A 43 -8.06 -16.56 -2.91
CA ASP A 43 -8.99 -17.14 -1.94
C ASP A 43 -10.43 -16.69 -2.26
N PRO A 44 -11.38 -17.61 -2.53
CA PRO A 44 -12.74 -17.26 -2.87
C PRO A 44 -13.45 -16.41 -1.81
N MET A 45 -13.24 -16.71 -0.51
CA MET A 45 -13.86 -15.97 0.60
C MET A 45 -13.36 -14.54 0.63
N PHE A 46 -12.06 -14.33 0.42
CA PHE A 46 -11.50 -13.00 0.33
C PHE A 46 -12.00 -12.25 -0.90
N SER A 47 -12.06 -12.90 -2.05
CA SER A 47 -12.53 -12.26 -3.28
C SER A 47 -13.98 -11.78 -3.17
N GLU A 48 -14.85 -12.57 -2.52
CA GLU A 48 -16.24 -12.22 -2.24
C GLU A 48 -16.31 -11.06 -1.25
N PHE A 49 -15.52 -11.10 -0.18
CA PHE A 49 -15.41 -10.00 0.78
C PHE A 49 -14.99 -8.70 0.10
N ALA A 50 -13.92 -8.72 -0.69
CA ALA A 50 -13.39 -7.55 -1.38
C ALA A 50 -14.45 -6.95 -2.31
N LEU A 51 -15.13 -7.78 -3.11
CA LEU A 51 -16.22 -7.35 -3.99
C LEU A 51 -17.39 -6.72 -3.21
N ASN A 52 -17.78 -7.33 -2.09
CA ASN A 52 -18.87 -6.83 -1.25
C ASN A 52 -18.51 -5.50 -0.57
N LYS A 53 -17.32 -5.40 0.01
CA LYS A 53 -16.85 -4.15 0.65
C LYS A 53 -16.65 -3.05 -0.36
N GLN A 54 -16.11 -3.33 -1.54
CA GLN A 54 -15.94 -2.31 -2.58
C GLN A 54 -17.26 -1.59 -2.93
N LYS A 55 -18.41 -2.29 -2.85
CA LYS A 55 -19.75 -1.71 -3.10
C LYS A 55 -20.37 -1.03 -1.88
N THR A 56 -20.00 -1.42 -0.66
CA THR A 56 -20.73 -1.08 0.56
C THR A 56 -19.95 -0.21 1.54
N ILE A 57 -18.62 -0.25 1.51
CA ILE A 57 -17.76 0.35 2.54
C ILE A 57 -18.01 1.84 2.71
N ARG A 58 -18.27 2.57 1.60
CA ARG A 58 -18.60 3.99 1.64
C ARG A 58 -19.85 4.29 2.47
N LYS A 59 -20.86 3.39 2.44
CA LYS A 59 -22.09 3.52 3.25
C LYS A 59 -21.82 3.27 4.73
N GLN A 60 -20.72 2.60 5.05
CA GLN A 60 -20.30 2.28 6.41
C GLN A 60 -19.28 3.30 6.97
N SER A 61 -19.16 4.47 6.33
CA SER A 61 -18.14 5.48 6.63
C SER A 61 -16.70 4.97 6.53
N GLY A 62 -16.46 3.95 5.70
CA GLY A 62 -15.14 3.37 5.52
C GLY A 62 -14.53 3.65 4.15
N LEU A 63 -13.23 3.38 4.05
CA LEU A 63 -12.42 3.42 2.83
C LEU A 63 -11.55 2.16 2.74
N GLY A 64 -11.59 1.50 1.60
CA GLY A 64 -10.66 0.41 1.27
C GLY A 64 -9.54 0.93 0.39
N VAL A 65 -8.29 0.59 0.74
CA VAL A 65 -7.10 0.85 -0.08
C VAL A 65 -6.53 -0.49 -0.53
N PHE A 66 -6.40 -0.67 -1.85
CA PHE A 66 -5.89 -1.90 -2.44
C PHE A 66 -4.58 -1.60 -3.16
N VAL A 67 -3.53 -2.30 -2.76
CA VAL A 67 -2.18 -2.10 -3.27
C VAL A 67 -1.75 -3.35 -4.02
N THR A 68 -1.27 -3.19 -5.25
CA THR A 68 -0.77 -4.30 -6.05
C THR A 68 0.46 -3.89 -6.85
N GLN A 69 1.40 -4.82 -6.95
CA GLN A 69 2.53 -4.77 -7.88
C GLN A 69 2.30 -5.61 -9.14
N SER A 70 1.18 -6.35 -9.19
CA SER A 70 0.75 -7.14 -10.34
C SER A 70 -0.60 -6.61 -10.87
N PRO A 71 -0.56 -5.61 -11.77
CA PRO A 71 -1.73 -5.06 -12.46
C PRO A 71 -2.53 -6.15 -13.19
N SER A 72 -1.85 -6.98 -13.99
CA SER A 72 -2.44 -8.02 -14.83
C SER A 72 -3.22 -9.07 -14.03
N ASP A 73 -2.68 -9.51 -12.87
CA ASP A 73 -3.35 -10.53 -12.05
C ASP A 73 -4.65 -10.01 -11.46
N VAL A 74 -4.69 -8.73 -11.06
CA VAL A 74 -5.93 -8.11 -10.58
C VAL A 74 -6.93 -7.95 -11.71
N LEU A 75 -6.49 -7.51 -12.90
CA LEU A 75 -7.36 -7.30 -14.06
C LEU A 75 -7.93 -8.61 -14.62
N GLY A 76 -7.14 -9.68 -14.62
CA GLY A 76 -7.54 -11.02 -15.06
C GLY A 76 -8.49 -11.73 -14.09
N HIS A 77 -8.58 -11.27 -12.84
CA HIS A 77 -9.48 -11.86 -11.85
C HIS A 77 -10.96 -11.54 -12.15
N PRO A 78 -11.92 -12.46 -11.89
CA PRO A 78 -13.36 -12.22 -12.13
C PRO A 78 -13.93 -10.93 -11.54
N ILE A 79 -13.38 -10.44 -10.42
CA ILE A 79 -13.81 -9.19 -9.78
C ILE A 79 -13.04 -7.95 -10.25
N GLY A 80 -11.96 -8.12 -11.03
CA GLY A 80 -11.01 -7.08 -11.41
C GLY A 80 -11.66 -5.86 -12.04
N LYS A 81 -12.55 -6.09 -13.01
CA LYS A 81 -13.33 -5.02 -13.65
C LYS A 81 -14.12 -4.20 -12.62
N THR A 82 -14.79 -4.86 -11.66
CA THR A 82 -15.54 -4.15 -10.62
C THR A 82 -14.60 -3.37 -9.69
N MET A 83 -13.44 -3.92 -9.36
CA MET A 83 -12.45 -3.24 -8.53
C MET A 83 -11.98 -1.94 -9.20
N VAL A 84 -11.69 -1.97 -10.51
CA VAL A 84 -11.32 -0.77 -11.28
C VAL A 84 -12.48 0.23 -11.32
N GLU A 85 -13.68 -0.21 -11.73
CA GLU A 85 -14.84 0.68 -11.91
C GLU A 85 -15.28 1.38 -10.62
N GLN A 86 -15.17 0.69 -9.47
CA GLN A 86 -15.55 1.26 -8.18
C GLN A 86 -14.42 2.06 -7.52
N SER A 87 -13.19 1.98 -8.05
CA SER A 87 -12.05 2.75 -7.55
C SER A 87 -12.03 4.14 -8.19
N VAL A 88 -12.77 5.08 -7.56
CA VAL A 88 -12.86 6.48 -8.04
C VAL A 88 -11.50 7.18 -8.04
N THR A 89 -10.63 6.82 -7.10
CA THR A 89 -9.26 7.35 -6.97
C THR A 89 -8.28 6.23 -7.23
N GLN A 90 -7.33 6.46 -8.13
CA GLN A 90 -6.25 5.53 -8.47
C GLN A 90 -4.92 6.26 -8.38
N ILE A 91 -3.92 5.61 -7.79
CA ILE A 91 -2.58 6.14 -7.63
C ILE A 91 -1.62 5.24 -8.39
N PHE A 92 -0.90 5.80 -9.35
CA PHE A 92 0.06 5.07 -10.18
C PHE A 92 1.47 5.60 -9.92
N LEU A 93 2.30 4.73 -9.37
CA LEU A 93 3.73 4.96 -9.22
C LEU A 93 4.44 4.81 -10.58
N PRO A 94 5.68 5.31 -10.71
CA PRO A 94 6.47 5.11 -11.93
C PRO A 94 6.58 3.62 -12.28
N ASN A 95 6.26 3.28 -13.53
CA ASN A 95 6.41 1.91 -14.03
C ASN A 95 6.92 1.94 -15.48
N PRO A 96 8.25 1.92 -15.70
CA PRO A 96 8.84 1.91 -17.05
C PRO A 96 8.45 0.67 -17.88
N ARG A 97 8.04 -0.40 -17.20
CA ARG A 97 7.59 -1.66 -17.79
C ARG A 97 6.06 -1.76 -17.90
N ALA A 98 5.34 -0.65 -17.69
CA ALA A 98 3.88 -0.63 -17.78
C ALA A 98 3.41 -1.16 -19.14
N ASP A 99 2.58 -2.20 -19.09
CA ASP A 99 1.91 -2.74 -20.26
C ASP A 99 0.78 -1.80 -20.70
N HIS A 100 0.62 -1.62 -22.01
CA HIS A 100 -0.37 -0.68 -22.53
C HIS A 100 -1.80 -1.21 -22.33
N ASP A 101 -2.03 -2.49 -22.56
CA ASP A 101 -3.35 -3.09 -22.44
C ASP A 101 -3.81 -3.08 -20.97
N ASP A 102 -2.93 -3.45 -20.04
CA ASP A 102 -3.26 -3.40 -18.60
C ASP A 102 -3.65 -1.98 -18.16
N TYR A 103 -2.86 -0.97 -18.52
CA TYR A 103 -3.06 0.38 -18.00
C TYR A 103 -4.19 1.13 -18.72
N VAL A 104 -4.17 1.12 -20.06
CA VAL A 104 -5.14 1.88 -20.87
C VAL A 104 -6.45 1.10 -21.01
N GLN A 105 -6.40 -0.19 -21.35
CA GLN A 105 -7.61 -0.99 -21.51
C GLN A 105 -8.14 -1.55 -20.20
N GLY A 106 -7.27 -1.94 -19.26
CA GLY A 106 -7.66 -2.46 -17.96
C GLY A 106 -8.03 -1.34 -16.97
N PHE A 107 -7.04 -0.56 -16.54
CA PHE A 107 -7.20 0.49 -15.53
C PHE A 107 -7.84 1.78 -16.04
N LYS A 108 -8.07 1.90 -17.36
CA LYS A 108 -8.75 3.05 -18.00
C LYS A 108 -8.01 4.38 -17.80
N VAL A 109 -6.68 4.34 -17.75
CA VAL A 109 -5.89 5.58 -17.85
C VAL A 109 -5.87 6.04 -19.31
N THR A 110 -5.74 7.34 -19.54
CA THR A 110 -5.60 7.89 -20.89
C THR A 110 -4.20 7.65 -21.46
N GLU A 111 -4.04 7.77 -22.78
CA GLU A 111 -2.73 7.68 -23.43
C GLU A 111 -1.70 8.68 -22.88
N SER A 112 -2.15 9.84 -22.45
CA SER A 112 -1.27 10.84 -21.84
C SER A 112 -0.87 10.43 -20.43
N GLU A 113 -1.81 9.91 -19.63
CA GLU A 113 -1.55 9.39 -18.29
C GLU A 113 -0.60 8.19 -18.34
N TYR A 114 -0.83 7.25 -19.26
CA TYR A 114 0.06 6.10 -19.49
C TYR A 114 1.49 6.53 -19.82
N ARG A 115 1.65 7.49 -20.75
CA ARG A 115 2.98 8.04 -21.09
C ARG A 115 3.64 8.70 -19.89
N ILE A 116 2.90 9.37 -19.01
CA ILE A 116 3.46 9.94 -17.78
C ILE A 116 3.94 8.81 -16.87
N ILE A 117 3.08 7.85 -16.54
CA ILE A 117 3.40 6.71 -15.66
C ILE A 117 4.67 5.98 -16.11
N LYS A 118 4.81 5.76 -17.42
CA LYS A 118 5.96 5.05 -18.00
C LYS A 118 7.27 5.85 -17.96
N ASN A 119 7.19 7.17 -18.04
CA ASN A 119 8.36 8.05 -18.18
C ASN A 119 8.72 8.81 -16.89
N LEU A 120 7.91 8.73 -15.83
CA LEU A 120 8.31 9.22 -14.52
C LEU A 120 9.58 8.48 -14.06
N GLY A 121 10.52 9.21 -13.48
CA GLY A 121 11.73 8.60 -12.92
C GLY A 121 11.38 7.80 -11.65
N GLU A 122 11.89 6.59 -11.51
CA GLU A 122 11.62 5.74 -10.33
C GLU A 122 12.07 6.41 -9.02
N ALA A 123 13.15 7.18 -9.06
CA ALA A 123 13.66 7.94 -7.92
C ALA A 123 13.04 9.35 -7.76
N SER A 124 12.09 9.73 -8.64
CA SER A 124 11.53 11.10 -8.66
C SER A 124 10.66 11.42 -7.44
N ARG A 125 10.19 10.39 -6.71
CA ARG A 125 9.13 10.51 -5.69
C ARG A 125 7.82 11.07 -6.24
N MET A 126 7.66 11.07 -7.57
CA MET A 126 6.46 11.55 -8.23
C MET A 126 5.55 10.38 -8.58
N PHE A 127 4.25 10.61 -8.54
CA PHE A 127 3.24 9.65 -8.94
C PHE A 127 2.03 10.35 -9.56
N LEU A 128 1.27 9.61 -10.37
CA LEU A 128 0.03 10.10 -10.94
C LEU A 128 -1.12 9.75 -10.00
N VAL A 129 -1.91 10.75 -9.61
CA VAL A 129 -3.22 10.55 -8.98
C VAL A 129 -4.29 10.82 -10.01
N LYS A 130 -5.10 9.81 -10.30
CA LYS A 130 -6.30 9.92 -11.12
C LYS A 130 -7.53 9.92 -10.21
N GLN A 131 -8.42 10.89 -10.38
CA GLN A 131 -9.68 10.94 -9.65
C GLN A 131 -10.81 11.38 -10.58
N GLY A 132 -11.73 10.45 -10.88
CA GLY A 132 -12.79 10.66 -11.87
C GLY A 132 -12.21 11.04 -13.24
N HIS A 133 -12.51 12.25 -13.72
CA HIS A 133 -12.06 12.75 -15.02
C HIS A 133 -10.76 13.58 -14.96
N GLY A 134 -10.26 13.85 -13.77
CA GLY A 134 -9.03 14.64 -13.57
C GLY A 134 -7.85 13.76 -13.17
N SER A 135 -6.65 14.23 -13.51
CA SER A 135 -5.40 13.64 -13.05
C SER A 135 -4.40 14.72 -12.66
N ALA A 136 -3.62 14.45 -11.63
CA ALA A 136 -2.55 15.31 -11.15
C ALA A 136 -1.26 14.50 -10.99
N ILE A 137 -0.14 15.13 -11.30
CA ILE A 137 1.18 14.61 -10.93
C ILE A 137 1.50 15.18 -9.56
N VAL A 138 1.75 14.31 -8.60
CA VAL A 138 2.05 14.67 -7.21
C VAL A 138 3.50 14.34 -6.93
N THR A 139 4.20 15.23 -6.24
CA THR A 139 5.55 14.96 -5.70
C THR A 139 5.43 14.67 -4.22
N PHE A 140 5.94 13.51 -3.80
CA PHE A 140 6.00 13.12 -2.41
C PHE A 140 7.26 13.66 -1.75
N ASP A 141 7.18 14.93 -1.34
CA ASP A 141 8.28 15.59 -0.66
C ASP A 141 8.22 15.33 0.86
N LEU A 142 9.20 14.56 1.35
CA LEU A 142 9.44 14.33 2.78
C LEU A 142 10.71 15.03 3.27
N GLY A 143 11.27 15.97 2.50
CA GLY A 143 12.51 16.69 2.82
C GLY A 143 12.44 17.45 4.14
N GLY A 144 11.26 17.87 4.58
CA GLY A 144 11.02 18.52 5.87
C GLY A 144 10.81 17.56 7.05
N MET A 145 10.86 16.23 6.84
CA MET A 145 10.49 15.23 7.85
C MET A 145 11.54 14.10 8.00
N PRO A 146 12.83 14.42 8.25
CA PRO A 146 13.90 13.44 8.30
C PRO A 146 13.74 12.41 9.43
N ASP A 147 13.18 12.83 10.57
CA ASP A 147 12.93 11.95 11.71
C ASP A 147 11.82 10.94 11.39
N MET A 148 10.72 11.40 10.79
CA MET A 148 9.64 10.52 10.36
C MET A 148 10.11 9.49 9.32
N LEU A 149 10.99 9.90 8.40
CA LEU A 149 11.61 8.99 7.44
C LEU A 149 12.42 7.86 8.11
N ASN A 150 13.09 8.15 9.22
CA ASN A 150 13.87 7.15 9.95
C ASN A 150 12.98 6.06 10.57
N ILE A 151 11.77 6.44 11.00
CA ILE A 151 10.76 5.51 11.52
C ILE A 151 10.12 4.72 10.39
N LEU A 152 9.74 5.40 9.30
CA LEU A 152 9.00 4.77 8.19
C LEU A 152 9.85 3.88 7.30
N SER A 153 11.16 4.08 7.21
CA SER A 153 11.98 3.40 6.18
C SER A 153 12.17 1.90 6.40
N GLY A 154 11.81 1.33 7.56
CA GLY A 154 11.65 -0.11 7.81
C GLY A 154 12.82 -1.02 7.42
N THR A 155 14.00 -0.48 7.09
CA THR A 155 15.13 -1.23 6.57
C THR A 155 15.63 -2.20 7.63
N THR A 156 16.05 -3.40 7.24
CA THR A 156 16.58 -4.43 8.15
C THR A 156 17.63 -3.85 9.11
N GLU A 157 18.50 -2.98 8.62
CA GLU A 157 19.53 -2.33 9.43
C GLU A 157 18.95 -1.39 10.51
N ASN A 158 17.94 -0.57 10.18
CA ASN A 158 17.26 0.29 11.15
C ASN A 158 16.44 -0.53 12.16
N VAL A 159 15.84 -1.64 11.73
CA VAL A 159 15.11 -2.55 12.62
C VAL A 159 16.07 -3.17 13.63
N SER A 160 17.19 -3.74 13.18
CA SER A 160 18.20 -4.30 14.09
C SER A 160 18.85 -3.25 15.00
N LEU A 161 18.99 -2.01 14.54
CA LEU A 161 19.45 -0.90 15.39
C LEU A 161 18.41 -0.57 16.47
N LEU A 162 17.13 -0.52 16.10
CA LEU A 162 16.03 -0.27 17.01
C LEU A 162 15.95 -1.37 18.08
N ASP A 163 16.08 -2.65 17.70
CA ASP A 163 16.05 -3.77 18.64
C ASP A 163 17.14 -3.61 19.72
N LYS A 164 18.38 -3.27 19.32
CA LYS A 164 19.47 -3.00 20.26
C LYS A 164 19.18 -1.82 21.20
N ILE A 165 18.57 -0.75 20.67
CA ILE A 165 18.22 0.40 21.50
C ILE A 165 17.13 0.00 22.51
N ARG A 166 16.13 -0.78 22.10
CA ARG A 166 15.07 -1.27 22.99
C ARG A 166 15.60 -2.19 24.08
N GLU A 167 16.64 -2.97 23.81
CA GLU A 167 17.37 -3.72 24.86
C GLU A 167 18.01 -2.80 25.91
N GLU A 168 18.46 -1.61 25.52
CA GLU A 168 19.12 -0.64 26.41
C GLU A 168 18.12 0.19 27.24
N VAL A 169 17.00 0.62 26.64
CA VAL A 169 16.08 1.61 27.25
C VAL A 169 14.61 1.18 27.35
N GLY A 170 14.27 -0.02 26.89
CA GLY A 170 12.91 -0.54 26.89
C GLY A 170 12.08 -0.17 25.65
N ASP A 171 10.80 -0.54 25.70
CA ASP A 171 9.88 -0.48 24.55
C ASP A 171 9.14 0.86 24.36
N GLU A 172 9.26 1.75 25.34
CA GLU A 172 8.57 3.05 25.34
C GLU A 172 9.15 3.97 24.24
N PRO A 173 8.34 4.44 23.27
CA PRO A 173 8.79 5.30 22.17
C PRO A 173 9.53 6.55 22.62
N GLU A 174 9.10 7.18 23.71
CA GLU A 174 9.72 8.36 24.28
C GLU A 174 11.18 8.11 24.71
N ALA A 175 11.53 6.86 25.03
CA ALA A 175 12.87 6.46 25.43
C ALA A 175 13.76 6.08 24.23
N TRP A 176 13.27 5.23 23.31
CA TRP A 176 14.11 4.72 22.22
C TRP A 176 14.18 5.64 20.99
N MET A 177 13.13 6.43 20.72
CA MET A 177 13.03 7.22 19.48
C MET A 177 14.10 8.32 19.35
N PRO A 178 14.43 9.11 20.40
CA PRO A 178 15.51 10.08 20.32
C PRO A 178 16.88 9.42 20.04
N LEU A 179 17.13 8.25 20.64
CA LEU A 179 18.37 7.50 20.44
C LEU A 179 18.48 6.94 19.02
N LEU A 180 17.37 6.45 18.46
CA LEU A 180 17.33 5.95 17.09
C LEU A 180 17.67 7.05 16.09
N HIS A 181 17.07 8.24 16.22
CA HIS A 181 17.40 9.38 15.37
C HIS A 181 18.85 9.81 15.49
N ALA A 182 19.37 9.94 16.71
CA ALA A 182 20.76 10.31 16.95
C ALA A 182 21.74 9.31 16.31
N ARG A 183 21.52 8.00 16.49
CA ARG A 183 22.39 6.95 15.93
C ARG A 183 22.30 6.86 14.40
N ILE A 184 21.12 7.05 13.81
CA ILE A 184 20.97 7.10 12.34
C ILE A 184 21.66 8.34 11.76
N ALA A 185 21.52 9.50 12.40
CA ALA A 185 22.19 10.72 11.98
C ALA A 185 23.72 10.58 12.05
N ALA A 186 24.25 10.03 13.14
CA ALA A 186 25.67 9.73 13.28
C ALA A 186 26.16 8.78 12.17
N ARG A 187 25.41 7.71 11.87
CA ARG A 187 25.76 6.78 10.79
C ARG A 187 25.79 7.47 9.42
N ARG A 188 24.80 8.32 9.11
CA ARG A 188 24.78 9.09 7.85
C ARG A 188 25.96 10.04 7.72
N SER A 189 26.46 10.61 8.83
CA SER A 189 27.63 11.49 8.82
C SER A 189 28.98 10.77 8.58
N LEU A 190 29.01 9.45 8.69
CA LEU A 190 30.20 8.62 8.50
C LEU A 190 30.33 8.07 7.07
N ILE A 191 29.30 8.23 6.23
CA ILE A 191 29.28 7.80 4.84
C ILE A 191 29.67 9.02 3.98
N PRO A 192 30.79 8.98 3.24
CA PRO A 192 31.28 10.10 2.45
C PRO A 192 30.39 10.45 1.24
#